data_AF-A0A8J5L8Q8-F1
#
_entry.id   AF-A0A8J5L8Q8-F1
#
_cell.length_a   1.000
_cell.length_b   1.000
_cell.length_c   1.000
_cell.angle_alpha   90.00
_cell.angle_beta   90.00
_cell.angle_gamma   90.00
#
_symmetry.space_group_name_H-M   'P 1'
#
loop_
_entity.id
_entity.type
_entity.pdbx_description
1 polymer ?
#
loop_
_entity_poly.entity_id
_entity_poly.type
_entity_poly.pdbx_seq_one_letter_code
_entity_poly.pdbx_strand_id
1 'polypeptide(L)'
;MTFRLNGIIDCGERHKHIQEKALFLVEQIKDNQSPLVTYLLEGPTGSGKTSMAATIGIESDFPYVKIVSCDIIDERKIITSVPSC
;
A
#
# COMPACT_ATOMS: atom_id res chain seq x y z
N MET A 1 8.53 2.93 8.27
CA MET A 1 7.69 4.06 7.84
C MET A 1 8.53 5.06 7.02
N THR A 2 9.17 4.65 5.91
CA THR A 2 10.06 5.52 5.09
C THR A 2 9.46 5.89 3.73
N PHE A 3 8.35 5.25 3.33
CA PHE A 3 7.74 5.45 2.00
C PHE A 3 6.59 6.48 1.99
N ARG A 4 6.11 6.93 3.16
CA ARG A 4 5.13 8.00 3.35
C ARG A 4 5.72 9.12 4.21
N LEU A 5 6.70 9.85 3.69
CA LEU A 5 7.42 10.87 4.47
C LEU A 5 6.59 12.13 4.75
N ASN A 6 5.62 12.45 3.88
CA ASN A 6 4.86 13.72 3.93
C ASN A 6 3.34 13.52 3.86
N GLY A 7 2.84 12.31 4.16
CA GLY A 7 1.43 11.97 3.97
C GLY A 7 1.08 11.75 2.49
N ILE A 8 -0.23 11.59 2.20
CA ILE A 8 -0.74 11.48 0.83
C ILE A 8 -1.51 12.76 0.51
N ILE A 9 -1.20 13.39 -0.61
CA ILE A 9 -1.86 14.60 -1.08
C ILE A 9 -2.86 14.19 -2.15
N ASP A 10 -4.00 14.88 -2.19
CA ASP A 10 -4.98 14.70 -3.25
C ASP A 10 -4.42 15.21 -4.59
N CYS A 11 -3.89 14.29 -5.40
CA CYS A 11 -3.34 14.56 -6.72
C CYS A 11 -4.42 14.69 -7.82
N GLY A 12 -5.71 14.64 -7.45
CA GLY A 12 -6.86 14.76 -8.35
C GLY A 12 -7.65 13.46 -8.52
N GLU A 13 -8.74 13.55 -9.29
CA GLU A 13 -9.77 12.50 -9.42
C GLU A 13 -9.21 11.13 -9.85
N ARG A 14 -8.22 11.11 -10.77
CA ARG A 14 -7.59 9.84 -11.19
C ARG A 14 -6.89 9.13 -10.03
N HIS A 15 -6.23 9.88 -9.15
CA HIS A 15 -5.54 9.30 -8.00
C HIS A 15 -6.55 8.76 -6.97
N LYS A 16 -7.60 9.53 -6.67
CA LYS A 16 -8.70 9.08 -5.80
C LYS A 16 -9.32 7.78 -6.30
N HIS A 17 -9.66 7.74 -7.58
CA HIS A 17 -10.33 6.58 -8.15
C HIS A 17 -9.46 5.30 -8.10
N ILE A 18 -8.14 5.43 -8.24
CA ILE A 18 -7.19 4.32 -8.07
C ILE A 18 -7.10 3.90 -6.60
N GLN A 19 -7.08 4.85 -5.67
CA GLN A 19 -7.04 4.58 -4.23
C GLN A 19 -8.31 3.87 -3.75
N GLU A 20 -9.48 4.39 -4.13
CA GLU A 20 -10.79 3.80 -3.80
C GLU A 20 -10.91 2.37 -4.34
N LYS A 21 -10.47 2.13 -5.58
CA LYS A 21 -10.43 0.78 -6.16
C LYS A 21 -9.56 -0.18 -5.36
N ALA A 22 -8.39 0.27 -4.92
CA ALA A 22 -7.50 -0.56 -4.13
C ALA A 22 -8.07 -0.87 -2.74
N LEU A 23 -8.72 0.10 -2.10
CA LEU A 23 -9.41 -0.10 -0.82
C LEU A 23 -10.62 -1.04 -0.95
N PHE A 24 -11.39 -0.93 -2.03
CA PHE A 24 -12.49 -1.86 -2.31
C PHE A 24 -12.00 -3.31 -2.45
N LEU A 25 -10.86 -3.53 -3.10
CA LEU A 25 -10.23 -4.85 -3.18
C LEU A 25 -9.81 -5.37 -1.79
N VAL A 26 -9.33 -4.50 -0.91
CA VAL A 26 -9.01 -4.85 0.47
C VAL A 26 -10.26 -5.27 1.25
N GLU A 27 -11.37 -4.56 1.08
CA GLU A 27 -12.67 -4.93 1.69
C GLU A 27 -13.14 -6.30 1.22
N GLN A 28 -12.99 -6.62 -0.08
CA GLN A 28 -13.35 -7.95 -0.60
C GLN A 28 -12.53 -9.09 0.03
N ILE A 29 -11.27 -8.84 0.38
CA ILE A 29 -10.42 -9.82 1.09
C ILE A 29 -10.93 -9.99 2.52
N LYS A 30 -11.30 -8.89 3.19
CA LYS A 30 -11.85 -8.92 4.56
C LYS A 30 -13.19 -9.68 4.62
N ASP A 31 -14.03 -9.51 3.61
CA ASP A 31 -15.32 -10.21 3.48
C ASP A 31 -15.19 -11.67 2.99
N ASN A 32 -13.96 -12.19 2.86
CA ASN A 32 -13.66 -13.54 2.36
C ASN A 32 -14.26 -13.85 0.97
N GLN A 33 -14.58 -12.84 0.16
CA GLN A 33 -15.09 -13.04 -1.20
C GLN A 33 -13.98 -13.52 -2.16
N SER A 34 -12.75 -13.12 -1.89
CA SER A 34 -11.57 -13.49 -2.70
C SER A 34 -10.37 -13.69 -1.77
N PRO A 35 -9.84 -14.93 -1.64
CA PRO A 35 -8.79 -15.24 -0.67
C PRO A 35 -7.42 -14.66 -1.03
N LEU A 36 -7.21 -14.27 -2.30
CA LEU A 36 -5.96 -13.68 -2.77
C LEU A 36 -6.27 -12.64 -3.85
N VAL A 37 -5.74 -11.44 -3.68
CA VAL A 37 -5.82 -10.37 -4.67
C VAL A 37 -4.42 -9.80 -4.89
N THR A 38 -4.07 -9.61 -6.16
CA THR A 38 -2.82 -8.97 -6.57
C THR A 38 -3.17 -7.67 -7.28
N TYR A 39 -2.52 -6.58 -6.89
CA TYR A 39 -2.74 -5.27 -7.48
C TYR A 39 -1.42 -4.68 -8.00
N LEU A 40 -1.41 -4.25 -9.26
CA LEU A 40 -0.26 -3.62 -9.91
C LEU A 40 -0.55 -2.13 -10.15
N LEU A 41 0.28 -1.27 -9.55
CA LEU A 41 0.23 0.17 -9.77
C LEU A 41 1.16 0.57 -10.92
N GLU A 42 0.60 1.04 -12.02
CA GLU A 42 1.35 1.53 -13.18
C GLU A 42 1.29 3.06 -13.29
N GLY A 43 2.35 3.66 -13.87
CA GLY A 43 2.36 5.09 -14.22
C GLY A 43 3.77 5.61 -14.51
N PRO A 44 3.94 6.90 -14.77
CA PRO A 44 5.25 7.52 -15.03
C PRO A 44 6.17 7.50 -13.78
N THR A 45 7.48 7.56 -14.01
CA THR A 45 8.48 7.63 -12.92
C THR A 45 8.20 8.84 -12.01
N GLY A 46 8.34 8.66 -10.69
CA GLY A 46 8.10 9.73 -9.72
C GLY A 46 6.64 9.99 -9.36
N SER A 47 5.67 9.27 -9.93
CA SER A 47 4.24 9.45 -9.63
C SER A 47 3.77 8.99 -8.24
N GLY A 48 4.69 8.60 -7.35
CA GLY A 48 4.35 8.21 -5.98
C GLY A 48 3.72 6.82 -5.81
N LYS A 49 3.86 5.91 -6.78
CA LYS A 49 3.33 4.52 -6.70
C LYS A 49 3.66 3.80 -5.38
N THR A 50 4.91 3.88 -4.94
CA THR A 50 5.36 3.25 -3.68
C THR A 50 4.72 3.89 -2.46
N SER A 51 4.54 5.22 -2.47
CA SER A 51 3.85 5.94 -1.39
C SER A 51 2.36 5.55 -1.34
N MET A 52 1.74 5.37 -2.50
CA MET A 52 0.36 4.91 -2.62
C MET A 52 0.19 3.48 -2.10
N ALA A 53 1.07 2.55 -2.50
CA ALA A 53 1.06 1.17 -2.00
C ALA A 53 1.27 1.11 -0.47
N ALA A 54 2.19 1.90 0.05
CA ALA A 54 2.41 2.01 1.50
C ALA A 54 1.18 2.60 2.22
N THR A 55 0.46 3.53 1.58
CA THR A 55 -0.76 4.14 2.12
C THR A 55 -1.89 3.13 2.21
N ILE A 56 -2.15 2.41 1.13
CA ILE A 56 -3.16 1.33 1.08
C ILE A 56 -2.81 0.24 2.11
N GLY A 57 -1.54 -0.14 2.22
CA GLY A 57 -1.09 -1.12 3.22
C GLY A 57 -1.37 -0.68 4.66
N ILE A 58 -1.19 0.60 4.98
CA ILE A 58 -1.50 1.13 6.31
C ILE A 58 -3.01 1.23 6.52
N GLU A 59 -3.76 1.76 5.54
CA GLU A 59 -5.22 1.92 5.60
C GLU A 59 -5.96 0.57 5.58
N SER A 60 -5.30 -0.51 5.16
CA SER A 60 -5.90 -1.83 5.12
C SER A 60 -6.15 -2.44 6.50
N ASP A 61 -5.51 -1.96 7.56
CA ASP A 61 -5.58 -2.52 8.92
C ASP A 61 -5.34 -4.04 8.98
N PHE A 62 -4.52 -4.57 8.06
CA PHE A 62 -4.14 -5.98 8.13
C PHE A 62 -3.21 -6.24 9.32
N PRO A 63 -3.36 -7.40 9.99
CA PRO A 63 -2.52 -7.75 11.13
C PRO A 63 -1.04 -7.89 10.76
N TYR A 64 -0.74 -8.08 9.48
CA TYR A 64 0.62 -8.19 8.96
C TYR A 64 0.75 -7.49 7.61
N VAL A 65 1.63 -6.50 7.53
CA VAL A 65 1.99 -5.82 6.28
C VAL A 65 3.51 -5.81 6.14
N LYS A 66 3.99 -6.27 4.98
CA LYS A 66 5.42 -6.33 4.65
C LYS A 66 5.68 -5.56 3.36
N ILE A 67 6.52 -4.53 3.44
CA ILE A 67 6.98 -3.78 2.27
C ILE A 67 8.32 -4.37 1.82
N VAL A 68 8.39 -4.77 0.56
CA VAL A 68 9.62 -5.22 -0.10
C VAL A 68 10.04 -4.16 -1.10
N SER A 69 11.30 -3.71 -1.03
CA SER A 69 11.87 -2.74 -1.97
C SER A 69 13.30 -3.18 -2.30
N CYS A 70 13.80 -2.88 -3.50
CA CYS A 70 15.16 -3.27 -3.90
C CYS A 70 16.22 -2.80 -2.90
N ASP A 71 16.08 -1.59 -2.37
CA ASP A 71 16.99 -1.01 -1.36
C ASP A 71 17.03 -1.79 -0.04
N ILE A 72 16.04 -2.66 0.21
CA ILE A 72 15.88 -3.46 1.45
C ILE A 72 16.39 -4.89 1.25
N ILE A 73 16.71 -5.29 0.01
CA ILE A 73 17.25 -6.64 -0.28
C ILE A 73 18.70 -6.77 0.25
N ASP A 74 19.38 -5.64 0.50
CA ASP A 74 20.53 -5.60 1.39
C ASP A 74 20.07 -5.71 2.86
N GLU A 75 20.45 -6.84 3.45
CA GLU A 75 20.11 -7.39 4.76
C GLU A 75 19.61 -6.39 5.83
N ARG A 76 18.44 -6.69 6.41
CA ARG A 76 17.94 -6.23 7.73
C ARG A 76 17.08 -4.96 7.83
N LYS A 77 16.26 -4.63 6.82
CA LYS A 77 15.22 -3.58 7.01
C LYS A 77 13.83 -3.95 6.51
N ILE A 78 13.35 -5.14 6.88
CA ILE A 78 11.93 -5.47 6.73
C ILE A 78 11.15 -4.58 7.70
N ILE A 79 10.48 -3.56 7.18
CA ILE A 79 9.57 -2.72 7.97
C ILE A 79 8.28 -3.54 8.13
N THR A 80 8.21 -4.33 9.20
CA THR A 80 6.94 -4.94 9.64
C THR A 80 6.19 -3.89 10.45
N SER A 81 5.05 -3.41 9.94
CA SER A 81 4.07 -2.78 10.82
C SER A 81 3.32 -3.90 11.51
N VAL A 82 3.74 -4.22 12.73
CA VAL A 82 2.91 -4.96 13.68
C VAL A 82 1.94 -3.94 14.23
N PRO A 83 0.60 -4.13 14.14
CA PRO A 83 -0.31 -3.28 14.88
C PRO A 83 0.00 -3.50 16.37
N SER A 84 0.45 -2.45 17.04
CA SER A 84 0.51 -2.43 18.49
C SER A 84 -0.90 -2.62 19.02
N CYS A 85 -1.13 -3.70 19.77
CA CYS A 85 -2.28 -3.82 20.66
C CYS A 85 -2.43 -2.58 21.55
#